data_AF-A0A645JBG5-F1
#
_entry.id   AF-A0A645JBG5-F1
#
_cell.length_a   1.000
_cell.length_b   1.000
_cell.length_c   1.000
_cell.angle_alpha   90.00
_cell.angle_beta   90.00
_cell.angle_gamma   90.00
#
_symmetry.space_group_name_H-M   'P 1'
#
loop_
_entity.id
_entity.type
_entity.pdbx_description
1 polymer ?
#
loop_
_entity_poly.entity_id
_entity_poly.type
_entity_poly.pdbx_seq_one_letter_code
_entity_poly.pdbx_strand_id
1 'polypeptide(L)'
;MKREAEENASADAKKKEEVELFNKADGLIFQTEKQLKEFGEKLSADKKAAIESAAAELKTAFEAKDTESVKTKTEALDAAWMAASEELYAAGQQTQGADAGPQNPGGNAGAEDVQDADFEEVK
;
A
#
# COMPACT_ATOMS: atom_id res chain seq x y z
N MET A 1 -33.80 -25.16 4.11
CA MET A 1 -33.04 -25.41 2.86
C MET A 1 -32.66 -24.12 2.11
N LYS A 2 -33.53 -23.38 1.40
CA LYS A 2 -33.10 -22.15 0.68
C LYS A 2 -32.53 -21.05 1.60
N ARG A 3 -33.22 -20.72 2.71
CA ARG A 3 -32.72 -19.73 3.69
C ARG A 3 -31.41 -20.14 4.36
N GLU A 4 -31.28 -21.41 4.73
CA GLU A 4 -30.02 -21.93 5.31
C GLU A 4 -28.86 -21.86 4.31
N ALA A 5 -29.11 -22.09 3.01
CA ALA A 5 -28.07 -21.96 1.98
C ALA A 5 -27.63 -20.50 1.79
N GLU A 6 -28.56 -19.54 1.82
CA GLU A 6 -28.28 -18.11 1.70
C GLU A 6 -27.55 -17.55 2.93
N GLU A 7 -27.92 -17.98 4.14
CA GLU A 7 -27.26 -17.58 5.39
C GLU A 7 -25.82 -18.10 5.46
N ASN A 8 -25.58 -19.36 5.07
CA ASN A 8 -24.23 -19.91 4.99
C ASN A 8 -23.38 -19.20 3.93
N ALA A 9 -23.94 -18.91 2.75
CA ALA A 9 -23.24 -18.17 1.71
C ALA A 9 -22.80 -16.77 2.18
N SER A 10 -23.66 -16.07 2.94
CA SER A 10 -23.30 -14.76 3.50
C SER A 10 -22.25 -14.86 4.59
N ALA A 11 -22.33 -15.87 5.46
CA ALA A 11 -21.33 -16.09 6.51
C ALA A 11 -19.95 -16.45 5.94
N ASP A 12 -19.90 -17.28 4.90
CA ASP A 12 -18.66 -17.66 4.23
C ASP A 12 -18.03 -16.49 3.46
N ALA A 13 -18.85 -15.66 2.81
CA ALA A 13 -18.38 -14.43 2.16
C ALA A 13 -17.72 -13.48 3.16
N LYS A 14 -18.36 -13.26 4.32
CA LYS A 14 -17.79 -12.41 5.38
C LYS A 14 -16.47 -12.94 5.92
N LYS A 15 -16.37 -14.25 6.16
CA LYS A 15 -15.10 -14.87 6.60
C LYS A 15 -14.00 -14.73 5.56
N LYS A 16 -14.35 -14.85 4.28
CA LYS A 16 -13.39 -14.67 3.19
C LYS A 16 -12.87 -13.22 3.15
N GLU A 17 -13.77 -12.24 3.21
CA GLU A 17 -13.40 -10.81 3.25
C GLU A 17 -12.51 -10.48 4.45
N GLU A 18 -12.83 -11.04 5.62
CA GLU A 18 -12.00 -10.90 6.82
C GLU A 18 -10.59 -11.46 6.62
N VAL A 19 -10.46 -12.69 6.13
CA VAL A 19 -9.14 -13.29 5.86
C VAL A 19 -8.35 -12.49 4.83
N GLU A 20 -8.99 -12.02 3.76
CA GLU A 20 -8.35 -11.17 2.75
C GLU A 20 -7.86 -9.85 3.36
N LEU A 21 -8.66 -9.24 4.23
CA LEU A 21 -8.28 -8.02 4.95
C LEU A 21 -7.06 -8.25 5.85
N PHE A 22 -7.04 -9.32 6.65
CA PHE A 22 -5.91 -9.63 7.53
C PHE A 22 -4.63 -9.94 6.73
N ASN A 23 -4.75 -10.69 5.63
CA ASN A 23 -3.59 -10.96 4.76
C ASN A 23 -3.05 -9.67 4.11
N LYS A 24 -3.95 -8.76 3.69
CA LYS A 24 -3.54 -7.43 3.19
C LYS A 24 -2.81 -6.64 4.27
N ALA A 25 -3.35 -6.60 5.49
CA ALA A 25 -2.77 -5.86 6.60
C ALA A 25 -1.37 -6.37 6.97
N ASP A 26 -1.17 -7.68 7.09
CA ASP A 26 0.14 -8.27 7.38
C ASP A 26 1.17 -7.93 6.30
N GLY A 27 0.79 -8.12 5.03
CA GLY A 27 1.64 -7.74 3.89
C GLY A 27 2.01 -6.25 3.90
N LEU A 28 1.06 -5.38 4.20
CA LEU A 28 1.27 -3.93 4.26
C LEU A 28 2.18 -3.51 5.42
N ILE A 29 2.03 -4.12 6.60
CA ILE A 29 2.93 -3.90 7.75
C ILE A 29 4.36 -4.27 7.35
N PHE A 30 4.57 -5.48 6.83
CA PHE A 30 5.89 -5.95 6.43
C PHE A 30 6.52 -5.06 5.34
N GLN A 31 5.75 -4.73 4.31
CA GLN A 31 6.23 -3.87 3.22
C GLN A 31 6.57 -2.47 3.73
N THR A 32 5.81 -1.93 4.67
CA THR A 32 6.06 -0.62 5.28
C THR A 32 7.34 -0.62 6.11
N GLU A 33 7.54 -1.62 6.98
CA GLU A 33 8.77 -1.75 7.77
C GLU A 33 10.01 -1.85 6.87
N LYS A 34 9.91 -2.55 5.73
CA LYS A 34 10.98 -2.63 4.73
C LYS A 34 11.23 -1.27 4.08
N GLN A 35 10.20 -0.61 3.57
CA GLN A 35 10.34 0.68 2.89
C GLN A 35 10.87 1.78 3.80
N LEU A 36 10.47 1.81 5.08
CA LEU A 36 11.02 2.75 6.06
C LEU A 36 12.51 2.51 6.33
N LYS A 37 12.99 1.27 6.28
CA LYS A 37 14.44 0.97 6.37
C LYS A 37 15.21 1.44 5.13
N GLU A 38 14.61 1.31 3.95
CA GLU A 38 15.26 1.63 2.67
C GLU A 38 15.22 3.12 2.32
N PHE A 39 14.09 3.79 2.60
CA PHE A 39 13.81 5.15 2.14
C PHE A 39 13.41 6.09 3.27
N GLY A 40 13.30 5.63 4.51
CA GLY A 40 12.84 6.48 5.63
C GLY A 40 13.74 7.68 5.91
N GLU A 41 15.02 7.66 5.52
CA GLU A 41 15.91 8.82 5.62
C GLU A 41 15.69 9.87 4.52
N LYS A 42 15.00 9.50 3.43
CA LYS A 42 14.63 10.42 2.33
C LYS A 42 13.30 11.13 2.60
N LEU A 43 12.59 10.73 3.64
CA LEU A 43 11.34 11.33 4.07
C LEU A 43 11.59 12.41 5.11
N SER A 44 10.77 13.45 5.10
CA SER A 44 10.70 14.42 6.20
C SER A 44 10.31 13.72 7.50
N ALA A 45 10.78 14.27 8.63
CA ALA A 45 10.55 13.69 9.96
C ALA A 45 9.06 13.51 10.25
N ASP A 46 8.22 14.48 9.84
CA ASP A 46 6.78 14.44 10.04
C ASP A 46 6.11 13.30 9.25
N LYS A 47 6.51 13.08 7.98
CA LYS A 47 5.97 12.00 7.15
C LYS A 47 6.43 10.64 7.64
N LYS A 48 7.71 10.51 7.99
CA LYS A 48 8.27 9.29 8.57
C LYS A 48 7.51 8.91 9.86
N ALA A 49 7.34 9.86 10.78
CA ALA A 49 6.64 9.64 12.04
C ALA A 49 5.16 9.25 11.82
N ALA A 50 4.49 9.88 10.85
CA ALA A 50 3.11 9.54 10.51
C ALA A 50 2.97 8.08 10.01
N ILE A 51 3.88 7.64 9.14
CA ILE A 51 3.90 6.25 8.62
C ILE A 51 4.23 5.27 9.74
N GLU A 52 5.26 5.55 10.57
CA GLU A 52 5.63 4.71 11.71
C GLU A 52 4.47 4.53 12.69
N SER A 53 3.77 5.62 13.02
CA SER A 53 2.59 5.58 13.90
C SER A 53 1.46 4.76 13.28
N ALA A 54 1.13 5.00 12.01
CA ALA A 54 0.05 4.27 11.32
C ALA A 54 0.36 2.77 11.22
N ALA A 55 1.62 2.40 10.96
CA ALA A 55 2.06 1.00 10.92
C ALA A 55 1.97 0.33 12.30
N ALA A 56 2.38 1.02 13.37
CA ALA A 56 2.29 0.51 14.72
C ALA A 56 0.84 0.31 15.18
N GLU A 57 -0.05 1.25 14.84
CA GLU A 57 -1.47 1.15 15.12
C GLU A 57 -2.13 0.01 14.36
N LEU A 58 -1.81 -0.16 13.06
CA LEU A 58 -2.29 -1.28 12.26
C LEU A 58 -1.82 -2.62 12.83
N LYS A 59 -0.54 -2.71 13.22
CA LYS A 59 0.02 -3.92 13.86
C LYS A 59 -0.69 -4.24 15.17
N THR A 60 -0.97 -3.24 16.00
CA THR A 60 -1.71 -3.41 17.25
C THR A 60 -3.13 -3.94 16.99
N ALA A 61 -3.84 -3.37 16.02
CA ALA A 61 -5.16 -3.83 15.62
C ALA A 61 -5.15 -5.27 15.05
N PHE A 62 -4.14 -5.59 14.25
CA PHE A 62 -3.92 -6.91 13.68
C PHE A 62 -3.69 -7.96 14.76
N GLU A 63 -2.79 -7.69 15.71
CA GLU A 63 -2.51 -8.58 16.85
C GLU A 63 -3.73 -8.76 17.77
N ALA A 64 -4.55 -7.71 17.93
CA ALA A 64 -5.79 -7.74 18.67
C ALA A 64 -6.93 -8.47 17.93
N LYS A 65 -6.76 -8.80 16.65
CA LYS A 65 -7.80 -9.36 15.76
C LYS A 65 -9.06 -8.49 15.70
N ASP A 66 -8.90 -7.18 15.74
CA ASP A 66 -10.00 -6.22 15.61
C ASP A 66 -10.21 -5.87 14.14
N THR A 67 -11.14 -6.57 13.49
CA THR A 67 -11.41 -6.45 12.04
C THR A 67 -11.78 -5.02 11.61
N GLU A 68 -12.55 -4.29 12.43
CA GLU A 68 -12.94 -2.91 12.11
C GLU A 68 -11.73 -1.97 12.20
N SER A 69 -10.97 -2.08 13.27
CA SER A 69 -9.73 -1.32 13.43
C SER A 69 -8.70 -1.66 12.34
N VAL A 70 -8.52 -2.95 11.99
CA VAL A 70 -7.60 -3.37 10.91
C VAL A 70 -7.99 -2.70 9.59
N LYS A 71 -9.28 -2.66 9.26
CA LYS A 71 -9.75 -1.96 8.06
C LYS A 71 -9.38 -0.49 8.08
N THR A 72 -9.77 0.24 9.12
CA THR A 72 -9.53 1.69 9.21
C THR A 72 -8.04 2.01 9.27
N LYS A 73 -7.23 1.21 9.98
CA LYS A 73 -5.78 1.43 10.07
C LYS A 73 -5.03 1.04 8.80
N THR A 74 -5.54 0.08 8.02
CA THR A 74 -5.02 -0.20 6.67
C THR A 74 -5.20 1.01 5.77
N GLU A 75 -6.39 1.60 5.75
CA GLU A 75 -6.68 2.81 4.98
C GLU A 75 -5.84 4.01 5.45
N ALA A 76 -5.65 4.16 6.77
CA ALA A 76 -4.83 5.23 7.34
C ALA A 76 -3.35 5.10 6.94
N LEU A 77 -2.81 3.88 6.92
CA LEU A 77 -1.44 3.62 6.49
C LEU A 77 -1.26 3.86 4.99
N ASP A 78 -2.22 3.41 4.17
CA ASP A 78 -2.25 3.70 2.72
C ASP A 78 -2.23 5.23 2.48
N ALA A 79 -3.04 5.99 3.23
CA ALA A 79 -3.09 7.46 3.13
C ALA A 79 -1.78 8.14 3.58
N ALA A 80 -1.13 7.64 4.64
CA ALA A 80 0.15 8.16 5.10
C ALA A 80 1.24 7.99 4.03
N TRP A 81 1.27 6.84 3.35
CA TRP A 81 2.17 6.59 2.23
C TRP A 81 1.87 7.45 1.01
N MET A 82 0.60 7.64 0.65
CA MET A 82 0.22 8.56 -0.43
C MET A 82 0.73 9.98 -0.14
N ALA A 83 0.56 10.46 1.09
CA ALA A 83 1.02 11.79 1.50
C ALA A 83 2.55 11.94 1.53
N ALA A 84 3.30 10.83 1.58
CA ALA A 84 4.76 10.80 1.54
C ALA A 84 5.31 10.50 0.13
N SER A 85 4.46 10.04 -0.79
CA SER A 85 4.87 9.63 -2.14
C SER A 85 5.49 10.77 -2.93
N GLU A 86 4.96 11.99 -2.81
CA GLU A 86 5.51 13.20 -3.47
C GLU A 86 6.98 13.45 -3.08
N GLU A 87 7.34 13.24 -1.81
CA GLU A 87 8.72 13.41 -1.33
C GLU A 87 9.65 12.33 -1.88
N LEU A 88 9.16 11.09 -2.00
CA LEU A 88 9.94 9.99 -2.60
C LEU A 88 10.15 10.18 -4.10
N TYR A 89 9.13 10.65 -4.84
CA TYR A 89 9.26 10.98 -6.25
C TYR A 89 10.24 12.14 -6.47
N ALA A 90 10.16 13.19 -5.65
CA ALA A 90 11.10 14.32 -5.69
C ALA A 90 12.54 13.89 -5.33
N ALA A 91 12.72 13.06 -4.30
CA ALA A 91 14.03 12.52 -3.92
C ALA A 91 14.60 11.54 -4.96
N GLY A 92 13.73 10.82 -5.68
CA GLY A 92 14.09 9.93 -6.78
C GLY A 92 14.57 10.66 -8.03
N GLN A 93 13.93 11.79 -8.39
CA GLN A 93 14.38 12.65 -9.49
C GLN A 93 15.79 13.24 -9.26
N GLN A 94 16.21 13.38 -8.00
CA GLN A 94 17.53 13.92 -7.67
C GLN A 94 18.65 12.86 -7.69
N THR A 95 18.33 11.56 -7.81
CA THR A 95 19.33 10.48 -7.61
C THR A 95 19.72 9.69 -8.86
N GLN A 96 18.90 9.54 -9.91
CA GLN A 96 19.36 8.93 -11.18
C GLN A 96 18.27 8.89 -12.26
N GLY A 97 18.59 9.41 -13.46
CA GLY A 97 18.29 8.64 -14.65
C GLY A 97 19.05 7.31 -14.56
N ALA A 98 18.38 6.23 -14.97
CA ALA A 98 18.76 4.81 -14.85
C ALA A 98 18.26 4.09 -13.58
N ASP A 99 17.51 3.03 -13.82
CA ASP A 99 17.03 2.01 -12.89
C ASP A 99 15.78 2.33 -12.05
N ALA A 100 14.68 2.63 -12.75
CA ALA A 100 13.35 2.22 -12.31
C ALA A 100 12.91 1.03 -13.18
N GLY A 101 13.37 -0.17 -12.82
CA GLY A 101 12.84 -1.42 -13.37
C GLY A 101 11.34 -1.53 -13.03
N PRO A 102 10.46 -1.82 -14.00
CA PRO A 102 9.03 -1.93 -13.74
C PRO A 102 8.73 -3.22 -12.98
N GLN A 103 8.43 -3.12 -11.69
CA GLN A 103 7.75 -4.21 -10.97
C GLN A 103 6.25 -4.11 -11.24
N ASN A 104 5.87 -4.74 -12.34
CA ASN A 104 4.51 -5.02 -12.81
C ASN A 104 3.72 -5.85 -11.77
N PRO A 105 2.45 -5.53 -11.45
CA PRO A 105 1.51 -6.50 -10.90
C PRO A 105 1.07 -7.44 -12.04
N GLY A 106 1.27 -8.74 -11.87
CA GLY A 106 1.19 -9.73 -12.95
C GLY A 106 0.02 -9.59 -13.94
N GLY A 107 0.37 -9.53 -15.24
CA GLY A 107 -0.56 -9.60 -16.36
C GLY A 107 0.19 -9.80 -17.68
N ASN A 108 0.01 -10.97 -18.30
CA ASN A 108 0.57 -11.37 -19.58
C ASN A 108 -0.17 -10.71 -20.75
N ALA A 109 0.47 -9.81 -21.50
CA ALA A 109 0.28 -9.62 -22.95
C ALA A 109 1.11 -8.43 -23.48
N GLY A 110 1.85 -8.66 -24.57
CA GLY A 110 2.08 -7.66 -25.62
C GLY A 110 3.15 -6.61 -25.37
N ALA A 111 4.23 -6.69 -26.14
CA ALA A 111 5.15 -5.58 -26.36
C ALA A 111 4.37 -4.33 -26.80
N GLU A 112 4.73 -3.17 -26.27
CA GLU A 112 5.15 -2.01 -27.06
C GLU A 112 5.65 -0.89 -26.13
N ASP A 113 6.88 -0.50 -26.41
CA ASP A 113 7.59 0.68 -25.98
C ASP A 113 6.77 1.94 -26.34
N VAL A 114 6.31 2.71 -25.35
CA VAL A 114 5.88 4.09 -25.58
C VAL A 114 6.36 4.95 -24.41
N GLN A 115 7.58 5.43 -24.60
CA GLN A 115 8.17 6.56 -23.94
C GLN A 115 7.71 7.82 -24.70
N ASP A 116 6.65 8.50 -24.25
CA ASP A 116 6.29 9.83 -24.76
C ASP A 116 6.59 10.89 -23.71
N ALA A 117 7.84 11.34 -23.75
CA ALA A 117 8.27 12.59 -23.18
C ALA A 117 8.02 13.69 -24.21
N ASP A 118 7.04 14.55 -23.98
CA ASP A 118 6.96 15.87 -24.62
C ASP A 118 6.31 16.86 -23.65
N PHE A 119 7.15 17.60 -22.91
CA PHE A 119 6.77 18.89 -22.34
C PHE A 119 7.60 19.95 -23.06
N GLU A 120 7.04 20.46 -24.16
CA GLU A 120 7.60 21.58 -24.89
C GLU A 120 7.25 22.88 -24.15
N GLU A 121 8.28 23.52 -23.61
CA GLU A 121 8.27 24.85 -23.00
C GLU A 121 8.06 25.90 -24.10
N VAL A 122 7.05 26.77 -24.01
CA VAL A 122 7.15 28.09 -24.67
C VAL A 122 6.48 29.20 -23.84
N LYS A 123 7.37 30.07 -23.36
CA LYS A 123 7.28 31.52 -23.06
C LYS A 123 6.02 32.29 -23.46
#